data_AF-A0A6J1KNH4-F1
#
_entry.id   AF-A0A6J1KNH4-F1
#
_cell.length_a   1.000
_cell.length_b   1.000
_cell.length_c   1.000
_cell.angle_alpha   90.00
_cell.angle_beta   90.00
_cell.angle_gamma   90.00
#
_symmetry.space_group_name_H-M   'P 1'
#
loop_
_entity.id
_entity.type
_entity.pdbx_description
1 polymer ?
#
loop_
_entity_poly.entity_id
_entity_poly.type
_entity_poly.pdbx_seq_one_letter_code
_entity_poly.pdbx_strand_id
1 'polypeptide(L)'
;MPPSLFPYSYIKIRFLTRVRQFLRSKSSRKRFRSPSDPSDISRPEIREREETNIRQYDQASSVLQRTVKSLHFGDGEEKQRAAKEIERLIKESAKVRKLMVDLGVIPALVAMADSDQLAVRALIELANDTLLNKIVMVEEGILSKLPKNTQFATMDSSSFEFVELLFSLSCLANTQLFLASTEPVISYLLTILNHSKSSPETRAFCLATLFNISTVLENAETLISNGVVPTLLRFSSVREFSEKALPTLANLAVTSKWKQALESNSTFAEILVEILTWEEKPKCQELSADIIMILGHQSWAQRERLGESCIAPALLGLALLGSSLAQKRALKLLQWFKDEREARVGPHSGPQRAGIVAVGSGLSQKEVEKGKRIMRSLVKQSLYKNMEIITRRANAAGECYSPTVRRALVSSISSKSSPF
;
A
#
# COMPACT_ATOMS: atom_id res chain seq x y z
N MET A 1 14.97 -36.90 1.13
CA MET A 1 14.10 -37.09 2.32
C MET A 1 12.98 -36.08 2.24
N PRO A 2 11.73 -36.46 1.92
CA PRO A 2 10.66 -35.48 1.83
C PRO A 2 10.26 -35.03 3.25
N PRO A 3 9.89 -33.75 3.47
CA PRO A 3 9.40 -33.30 4.77
C PRO A 3 8.05 -33.94 5.07
N SER A 4 7.87 -34.32 6.32
CA SER A 4 6.74 -35.04 6.89
C SER A 4 5.37 -34.39 6.66
N LEU A 5 4.49 -35.09 5.93
CA LEU A 5 3.03 -34.84 5.76
C LEU A 5 2.18 -35.02 7.04
N PHE A 6 2.80 -35.21 8.20
CA PHE A 6 2.13 -35.61 9.45
C PHE A 6 1.27 -34.53 10.14
N PRO A 7 1.60 -33.22 10.13
CA PRO A 7 0.75 -32.21 10.79
C PRO A 7 -0.57 -32.00 10.07
N TYR A 8 -0.54 -32.04 8.73
CA TYR A 8 -1.68 -31.72 7.87
C TYR A 8 -2.77 -32.81 7.91
N SER A 9 -2.37 -34.08 8.00
CA SER A 9 -3.30 -35.21 8.19
C SER A 9 -4.00 -35.15 9.55
N TYR A 10 -3.29 -34.75 10.61
CA TYR A 10 -3.85 -34.62 11.95
C TYR A 10 -4.89 -33.48 12.06
N ILE A 11 -4.63 -32.35 11.39
CA ILE A 11 -5.58 -31.22 11.33
C ILE A 11 -6.84 -31.63 10.56
N LYS A 12 -6.71 -32.32 9.41
CA LYS A 12 -7.87 -32.84 8.65
C LYS A 12 -8.71 -33.85 9.43
N ILE A 13 -8.10 -34.76 10.19
CA ILE A 13 -8.83 -35.75 10.99
C ILE A 13 -9.56 -35.09 12.16
N ARG A 14 -8.92 -34.16 12.89
CA ARG A 14 -9.58 -33.38 13.95
C ARG A 14 -10.72 -32.52 13.41
N PHE A 15 -10.52 -31.90 12.25
CA PHE A 15 -11.54 -31.14 11.53
C PHE A 15 -12.77 -31.99 11.22
N LEU A 16 -12.62 -33.14 10.55
CA LEU A 16 -13.73 -34.03 10.22
C LEU A 16 -14.45 -34.55 11.47
N THR A 17 -13.71 -34.79 12.56
CA THR A 17 -14.27 -35.22 13.85
C THR A 17 -15.10 -34.11 14.49
N ARG A 18 -14.59 -32.86 14.51
CA ARG A 18 -15.30 -31.69 15.03
C ARG A 18 -16.54 -31.37 14.21
N VAL A 19 -16.46 -31.40 12.87
CA VAL A 19 -17.63 -31.19 11.99
C VAL A 19 -18.67 -32.28 12.23
N ARG A 20 -18.27 -33.56 12.29
CA ARG A 20 -19.20 -34.66 12.59
C ARG A 20 -19.85 -34.51 13.97
N GLN A 21 -19.09 -34.15 15.01
CA GLN A 21 -19.60 -33.98 16.37
C GLN A 21 -20.56 -32.77 16.45
N PHE A 22 -20.20 -31.67 15.80
CA PHE A 22 -20.98 -30.44 15.77
C PHE A 22 -22.32 -30.65 15.04
N LEU A 23 -22.31 -31.33 13.88
CA LEU A 23 -23.52 -31.64 13.11
C LEU A 23 -24.42 -32.70 13.79
N ARG A 24 -23.88 -33.53 14.70
CA ARG A 24 -24.62 -34.58 15.41
C ARG A 24 -25.22 -34.13 16.75
N SER A 25 -24.87 -32.96 17.30
CA SER A 25 -25.20 -32.59 18.68
C SER A 25 -26.71 -32.49 19.00
N LYS A 26 -27.59 -32.47 18.00
CA LYS A 26 -29.06 -32.49 18.19
C LYS A 26 -29.66 -33.86 18.50
N SER A 27 -28.99 -34.97 18.19
CA SER A 27 -29.58 -36.31 18.39
C SER A 27 -29.57 -36.81 19.84
N SER A 28 -28.84 -36.15 20.76
CA SER A 28 -28.60 -36.66 22.12
C SER A 28 -29.13 -35.79 23.26
N ARG A 29 -29.84 -34.67 23.01
CA ARG A 29 -30.45 -33.84 24.10
C ARG A 29 -31.88 -34.24 24.51
N LYS A 30 -32.30 -35.47 24.20
CA LYS A 30 -33.52 -36.05 24.75
C LYS A 30 -33.17 -36.90 25.97
N ARG A 31 -32.84 -36.25 27.10
CA ARG A 31 -32.89 -36.76 28.50
C ARG A 31 -31.99 -35.91 29.40
N PHE A 32 -32.50 -34.76 29.84
CA PHE A 32 -32.21 -34.21 31.16
C PHE A 32 -33.41 -33.33 31.55
N ARG A 33 -34.56 -33.98 31.71
CA ARG A 33 -35.59 -33.50 32.65
C ARG A 33 -35.32 -34.28 33.93
N SER A 34 -34.61 -33.67 34.87
CA SER A 34 -34.68 -34.13 36.25
C SER A 34 -36.02 -33.68 36.85
N PRO A 35 -36.64 -34.48 37.74
CA PRO A 35 -37.95 -34.21 38.29
C PRO A 35 -37.95 -32.91 39.11
N SER A 36 -38.99 -32.13 38.93
CA SER A 36 -39.29 -30.87 39.62
C SER A 36 -39.43 -31.05 41.14
N ASP A 37 -38.71 -30.24 41.91
CA ASP A 37 -39.07 -29.89 43.30
C ASP A 37 -40.03 -28.68 43.31
N PRO A 38 -41.11 -28.69 44.11
CA PRO A 38 -42.13 -27.65 44.10
C PRO A 38 -41.87 -26.59 45.17
N SER A 39 -40.89 -25.70 44.95
CA SER A 39 -40.83 -24.42 45.68
C SER A 39 -39.81 -23.48 45.05
N ASP A 40 -40.17 -22.85 43.93
CA ASP A 40 -39.50 -21.61 43.56
C ASP A 40 -40.48 -20.70 42.81
N ILE A 41 -40.97 -19.68 43.53
CA ILE A 41 -41.81 -18.62 42.98
C ILE A 41 -40.87 -17.65 42.27
N SER A 42 -40.42 -18.03 41.07
CA SER A 42 -39.68 -17.14 40.17
C SER A 42 -40.69 -16.33 39.35
N ARG A 43 -40.58 -14.99 39.39
CA ARG A 43 -41.41 -14.04 38.63
C ARG A 43 -41.50 -14.43 37.14
N PRO A 44 -42.69 -14.35 36.52
CA PRO A 44 -42.91 -14.77 35.12
C PRO A 44 -42.00 -14.03 34.11
N GLU A 45 -41.68 -12.77 34.38
CA GLU A 45 -40.81 -11.95 33.51
C GLU A 45 -39.36 -12.45 33.41
N ILE A 46 -38.80 -13.06 34.46
CA ILE A 46 -37.42 -13.58 34.44
C ILE A 46 -37.37 -14.89 33.64
N ARG A 47 -38.39 -15.76 33.82
CA ARG A 47 -38.54 -17.01 33.08
C ARG A 47 -38.76 -16.77 31.59
N GLU A 48 -39.61 -15.83 31.21
CA GLU A 48 -39.82 -15.48 29.80
C GLU A 48 -38.55 -14.89 29.17
N ARG A 49 -37.77 -14.09 29.91
CA ARG A 49 -36.51 -13.52 29.45
C ARG A 49 -35.40 -14.56 29.30
N GLU A 50 -35.33 -15.55 30.19
CA GLU A 50 -34.41 -16.69 30.08
C GLU A 50 -34.82 -17.64 28.95
N GLU A 51 -36.11 -17.95 28.82
CA GLU A 51 -36.62 -18.79 27.73
C GLU A 51 -36.43 -18.14 26.35
N THR A 52 -36.61 -16.83 26.24
CA THR A 52 -36.36 -16.08 24.99
C THR A 52 -34.87 -16.04 24.64
N ASN A 53 -33.99 -15.84 25.63
CA ASN A 53 -32.55 -15.91 25.43
C ASN A 53 -32.08 -17.32 25.01
N ILE A 54 -32.63 -18.38 25.62
CA ILE A 54 -32.33 -19.77 25.25
C ILE A 54 -32.81 -20.08 23.83
N ARG A 55 -34.03 -19.66 23.48
CA ARG A 55 -34.58 -19.84 22.11
C ARG A 55 -33.76 -19.08 21.06
N GLN A 56 -33.34 -17.85 21.35
CA GLN A 56 -32.46 -17.09 20.46
C GLN A 56 -31.09 -17.77 20.28
N TYR A 57 -30.50 -18.30 21.36
CA TYR A 57 -29.24 -19.03 21.29
C TYR A 57 -29.37 -20.35 20.51
N ASP A 58 -30.45 -21.11 20.74
CA ASP A 58 -30.74 -22.34 19.99
C ASP A 58 -31.02 -22.07 18.51
N GLN A 59 -31.69 -20.96 18.19
CA GLN A 59 -31.94 -20.54 16.82
C GLN A 59 -30.64 -20.12 16.13
N ALA A 60 -29.79 -19.31 16.75
CA ALA A 60 -28.48 -18.93 16.22
C ALA A 60 -27.55 -20.14 16.00
N SER A 61 -27.54 -21.08 16.94
CA SER A 61 -26.79 -22.35 16.81
C SER A 61 -27.33 -23.22 15.66
N SER A 62 -28.65 -23.25 15.47
CA SER A 62 -29.28 -23.99 14.37
C SER A 62 -28.98 -23.40 13.00
N VAL A 63 -28.95 -22.07 12.88
CA VAL A 63 -28.57 -21.36 11.67
C VAL A 63 -27.12 -21.68 11.33
N LEU A 64 -26.21 -21.58 12.30
CA LEU A 64 -24.79 -21.88 12.10
C LEU A 64 -24.55 -23.32 11.62
N GLN A 65 -25.22 -24.30 12.23
CA GLN A 65 -25.17 -25.71 11.78
C GLN A 65 -25.68 -25.90 10.36
N ARG A 66 -26.80 -25.27 10.03
CA ARG A 66 -27.39 -25.37 8.68
C ARG A 66 -26.46 -24.77 7.65
N THR A 67 -25.93 -23.58 7.92
CA THR A 67 -25.02 -22.86 7.01
C THR A 67 -23.75 -23.64 6.75
N VAL A 68 -23.08 -24.15 7.79
CA VAL A 68 -21.88 -24.99 7.64
C VAL A 68 -22.19 -26.27 6.86
N LYS A 69 -23.33 -26.91 7.13
CA LYS A 69 -23.75 -28.11 6.39
C LYS A 69 -23.98 -27.79 4.90
N SER A 70 -24.69 -26.71 4.60
CA SER A 70 -24.95 -26.28 3.23
C SER A 70 -23.67 -25.90 2.49
N LEU A 71 -22.70 -25.26 3.15
CA LEU A 71 -21.40 -24.94 2.53
C LEU A 71 -20.63 -26.21 2.13
N HIS A 72 -20.59 -27.22 3.01
CA HIS A 72 -19.79 -28.43 2.77
C HIS A 72 -20.49 -29.42 1.84
N PHE A 73 -21.81 -29.57 1.95
CA PHE A 73 -22.57 -30.66 1.34
C PHE A 73 -23.71 -30.22 0.42
N GLY A 74 -23.97 -28.92 0.31
CA GLY A 74 -25.03 -28.40 -0.54
C GLY A 74 -24.68 -28.42 -2.02
N ASP A 75 -25.67 -28.18 -2.87
CA ASP A 75 -25.46 -27.88 -4.28
C ASP A 75 -24.88 -26.47 -4.51
N GLY A 76 -24.61 -26.08 -5.77
CA GLY A 76 -23.97 -24.80 -6.08
C GLY A 76 -24.71 -23.59 -5.50
N GLU A 77 -26.04 -23.56 -5.61
CA GLU A 77 -26.85 -22.46 -5.08
C GLU A 77 -26.90 -22.47 -3.55
N GLU A 78 -27.04 -23.64 -2.94
CA GLU A 78 -27.03 -23.80 -1.49
C GLU A 78 -25.69 -23.35 -0.90
N LYS A 79 -24.58 -23.68 -1.55
CA LYS A 79 -23.26 -23.23 -1.13
C LYS A 79 -23.09 -21.72 -1.27
N GLN A 80 -23.57 -21.12 -2.36
CA GLN A 80 -23.53 -19.67 -2.54
C GLN A 80 -24.38 -18.93 -1.49
N ARG A 81 -25.60 -19.42 -1.22
CA ARG A 81 -26.44 -18.90 -0.12
C ARG A 81 -25.74 -19.06 1.24
N ALA A 82 -25.05 -20.18 1.45
CA ALA A 82 -24.27 -20.41 2.66
C ALA A 82 -23.09 -19.45 2.79
N ALA A 83 -22.34 -19.18 1.72
CA ALA A 83 -21.23 -18.23 1.70
C ALA A 83 -21.69 -16.82 2.10
N LYS A 84 -22.81 -16.35 1.54
CA LYS A 84 -23.43 -15.07 1.91
C LYS A 84 -23.82 -15.02 3.39
N GLU A 85 -24.41 -16.09 3.90
CA GLU A 85 -24.80 -16.16 5.31
C GLU A 85 -23.59 -16.25 6.24
N ILE A 86 -22.51 -16.91 5.83
CA ILE A 86 -21.23 -16.92 6.54
C ILE A 86 -20.67 -15.51 6.63
N GLU A 87 -20.61 -14.78 5.52
CA GLU A 87 -20.13 -13.38 5.48
C GLU A 87 -20.88 -12.51 6.51
N ARG A 88 -22.20 -12.65 6.60
CA ARG A 88 -23.02 -11.95 7.59
C ARG A 88 -22.68 -12.39 9.02
N LEU A 89 -22.65 -13.69 9.28
CA LEU A 89 -22.45 -14.25 10.62
C LEU A 89 -21.07 -13.94 11.21
N ILE A 90 -20.02 -13.95 10.40
CA ILE A 90 -18.67 -13.67 10.87
C ILE A 90 -18.51 -12.19 11.25
N LYS A 91 -19.15 -11.26 10.54
CA LYS A 91 -19.17 -9.82 10.84
C LYS A 91 -19.76 -9.50 12.22
N GLU A 92 -20.76 -10.27 12.64
CA GLU A 92 -21.51 -10.00 13.88
C GLU A 92 -20.79 -10.44 15.16
N SER A 93 -19.98 -11.50 15.12
CA SER A 93 -19.40 -12.07 16.34
C SER A 93 -18.05 -12.76 16.12
N ALA A 94 -17.03 -12.30 16.84
CA ALA A 94 -15.71 -12.93 16.86
C ALA A 94 -15.77 -14.40 17.35
N LYS A 95 -16.69 -14.73 18.28
CA LYS A 95 -16.89 -16.12 18.73
C LYS A 95 -17.42 -17.00 17.61
N VAL A 96 -18.38 -16.49 16.84
CA VAL A 96 -18.94 -17.18 15.66
C VAL A 96 -17.87 -17.35 14.60
N ARG A 97 -17.09 -16.30 14.32
CA ARG A 97 -15.97 -16.33 13.36
C ARG A 97 -14.96 -17.43 13.69
N LYS A 98 -14.48 -17.48 14.94
CA LYS A 98 -13.57 -18.54 15.41
C LYS A 98 -14.18 -19.94 15.25
N LEU A 99 -15.45 -20.11 15.62
CA LEU A 99 -16.16 -21.38 15.46
C LEU A 99 -16.28 -21.79 13.99
N MET A 100 -16.58 -20.86 13.08
CA MET A 100 -16.64 -21.14 11.64
C MET A 100 -15.30 -21.60 11.08
N VAL A 101 -14.20 -20.98 11.52
CA VAL A 101 -12.84 -21.42 11.15
C VAL A 101 -12.54 -22.82 11.71
N ASP A 102 -12.89 -23.10 12.98
CA ASP A 102 -12.76 -24.43 13.59
C ASP A 102 -13.61 -25.51 12.89
N LEU A 103 -14.71 -25.09 12.26
CA LEU A 103 -15.58 -25.89 11.40
C LEU A 103 -15.15 -25.88 9.92
N GLY A 104 -13.90 -25.49 9.64
CA GLY A 104 -13.21 -25.56 8.35
C GLY A 104 -13.96 -24.95 7.19
N VAL A 105 -14.56 -23.78 7.44
CA VAL A 105 -15.19 -22.97 6.41
C VAL A 105 -14.17 -22.45 5.39
N ILE A 106 -12.92 -22.15 5.81
CA ILE A 106 -11.88 -21.60 4.91
C ILE A 106 -11.60 -22.52 3.70
N PRO A 107 -11.22 -23.81 3.87
CA PRO A 107 -11.01 -24.71 2.73
C PRO A 107 -12.21 -24.79 1.77
N ALA A 108 -13.43 -24.82 2.31
CA ALA A 108 -14.64 -24.91 1.50
C ALA A 108 -14.89 -23.63 0.69
N LEU A 109 -14.66 -22.44 1.28
CA LEU A 109 -14.74 -21.17 0.56
C LEU A 109 -13.64 -21.04 -0.50
N VAL A 110 -12.40 -21.43 -0.20
CA VAL A 110 -11.29 -21.41 -1.16
C VAL A 110 -11.59 -22.29 -2.38
N ALA A 111 -12.22 -23.46 -2.18
CA ALA A 111 -12.59 -24.36 -3.27
C ALA A 111 -13.56 -23.71 -4.28
N MET A 112 -14.37 -22.73 -3.86
CA MET A 112 -15.39 -22.05 -4.67
C MET A 112 -14.96 -20.67 -5.18
N ALA A 113 -13.81 -20.16 -4.76
CA ALA A 113 -13.39 -18.77 -5.00
C ALA A 113 -13.17 -18.42 -6.49
N ASP A 114 -13.07 -19.42 -7.38
CA ASP A 114 -12.95 -19.23 -8.83
C ASP A 114 -14.25 -18.86 -9.54
N SER A 115 -15.40 -19.14 -8.91
CA SER A 115 -16.71 -19.06 -9.53
C SER A 115 -17.72 -18.27 -8.69
N ASP A 116 -17.45 -18.05 -7.40
CA ASP A 116 -18.38 -17.38 -6.49
C ASP A 116 -17.73 -16.19 -5.76
N GLN A 117 -18.16 -14.98 -6.10
CA GLN A 117 -17.73 -13.74 -5.44
C GLN A 117 -18.14 -13.69 -3.97
N LEU A 118 -19.27 -14.31 -3.59
CA LEU A 118 -19.70 -14.34 -2.19
C LEU A 118 -18.72 -15.13 -1.31
N ALA A 119 -18.07 -16.16 -1.88
CA ALA A 119 -17.01 -16.86 -1.20
C ALA A 119 -15.78 -15.96 -0.97
N VAL A 120 -15.41 -15.14 -1.97
CA VAL A 120 -14.30 -14.18 -1.87
C VAL A 120 -14.57 -13.13 -0.78
N ARG A 121 -15.78 -12.57 -0.70
CA ARG A 121 -16.17 -11.63 0.38
C ARG A 121 -16.03 -12.23 1.77
N ALA A 122 -16.54 -13.46 1.94
CA ALA A 122 -16.38 -14.17 3.21
C ALA A 122 -14.90 -14.43 3.54
N LEU A 123 -14.06 -14.72 2.53
CA LEU A 123 -12.62 -14.89 2.72
C LEU A 123 -11.92 -13.58 3.10
N ILE A 124 -12.30 -12.43 2.53
CA ILE A 124 -11.74 -11.11 2.91
C ILE A 124 -11.96 -10.86 4.41
N GLU A 125 -13.18 -11.08 4.88
CA GLU A 125 -13.55 -10.93 6.30
C GLU A 125 -12.77 -11.88 7.22
N LEU A 126 -12.51 -13.10 6.77
CA LEU A 126 -11.70 -14.07 7.53
C LEU A 126 -10.21 -13.72 7.46
N ALA A 127 -9.72 -13.17 6.36
CA ALA A 127 -8.33 -12.77 6.16
C ALA A 127 -7.99 -11.58 7.06
N ASN A 128 -8.91 -10.63 7.22
CA ASN A 128 -8.73 -9.45 8.07
C ASN A 128 -8.75 -9.76 9.57
N ASP A 129 -9.18 -10.96 9.97
CA ASP A 129 -9.27 -11.38 11.38
C ASP A 129 -7.93 -11.84 11.96
N THR A 130 -7.25 -12.81 11.34
CA THR A 130 -5.98 -13.34 11.86
C THR A 130 -5.00 -13.72 10.75
N LEU A 131 -3.70 -13.61 11.06
CA LEU A 131 -2.62 -14.08 10.18
C LEU A 131 -2.73 -15.59 9.91
N LEU A 132 -3.18 -16.38 10.88
CA LEU A 132 -3.38 -17.82 10.71
C LEU A 132 -4.41 -18.13 9.63
N ASN A 133 -5.52 -17.39 9.57
CA ASN A 133 -6.51 -17.57 8.51
C ASN A 133 -5.89 -17.31 7.13
N LYS A 134 -5.06 -16.26 7.01
CA LYS A 134 -4.34 -15.94 5.75
C LYS A 134 -3.41 -17.07 5.33
N ILE A 135 -2.66 -17.65 6.27
CA ILE A 135 -1.76 -18.78 6.00
C ILE A 135 -2.56 -19.98 5.50
N VAL A 136 -3.64 -20.34 6.18
CA VAL A 136 -4.52 -21.46 5.78
C VAL A 136 -5.09 -21.22 4.37
N MET A 137 -5.51 -20.00 4.03
CA MET A 137 -6.01 -19.70 2.67
C MET A 137 -4.95 -19.95 1.60
N VAL A 138 -3.70 -19.54 1.85
CA VAL A 138 -2.57 -19.75 0.93
C VAL A 138 -2.23 -21.24 0.82
N GLU A 139 -2.23 -21.98 1.93
CA GLU A 139 -2.03 -23.43 1.98
C GLU A 139 -3.12 -24.21 1.22
N GLU A 140 -4.37 -23.76 1.30
CA GLU A 140 -5.50 -24.34 0.54
C GLU A 140 -5.49 -23.91 -0.94
N GLY A 141 -4.50 -23.13 -1.37
CA GLY A 141 -4.27 -22.84 -2.79
C GLY A 141 -5.10 -21.69 -3.35
N ILE A 142 -5.52 -20.71 -2.53
CA ILE A 142 -6.29 -19.55 -3.01
C ILE A 142 -5.60 -18.80 -4.15
N LEU A 143 -4.26 -18.75 -4.18
CA LEU A 143 -3.49 -18.07 -5.23
C LEU A 143 -3.57 -18.78 -6.60
N SER A 144 -4.00 -20.05 -6.64
CA SER A 144 -4.30 -20.77 -7.88
C SER A 144 -5.70 -20.47 -8.43
N LYS A 145 -6.55 -19.78 -7.64
CA LYS A 145 -7.94 -19.43 -7.98
C LYS A 145 -8.08 -18.03 -8.59
N LEU A 146 -7.00 -17.46 -9.10
CA LEU A 146 -7.01 -16.15 -9.74
C LEU A 146 -8.06 -16.10 -10.88
N PRO A 147 -8.95 -15.10 -10.91
CA PRO A 147 -9.91 -14.94 -11.99
C PRO A 147 -9.24 -14.88 -13.36
N LYS A 148 -9.77 -15.63 -14.32
CA LYS A 148 -9.16 -15.77 -15.65
C LYS A 148 -9.43 -14.54 -16.52
N ASN A 149 -8.50 -14.25 -17.44
CA ASN A 149 -8.55 -13.07 -18.28
C ASN A 149 -9.83 -12.94 -19.13
N THR A 150 -10.48 -14.05 -19.47
CA THR A 150 -11.73 -14.07 -20.24
C THR A 150 -12.92 -13.47 -19.48
N GLN A 151 -12.85 -13.37 -18.15
CA GLN A 151 -13.90 -12.80 -17.32
C GLN A 151 -13.85 -11.26 -17.26
N PHE A 152 -12.74 -10.62 -17.69
CA PHE A 152 -12.58 -9.16 -17.65
C PHE A 152 -13.51 -8.40 -18.62
N ALA A 153 -13.90 -9.02 -19.75
CA ALA A 153 -14.82 -8.39 -20.70
C ALA A 153 -16.23 -8.17 -20.11
N THR A 154 -16.62 -9.01 -19.14
CA THR A 154 -17.92 -8.98 -18.46
C THR A 154 -17.83 -8.45 -17.02
N MET A 155 -16.64 -8.04 -16.56
CA MET A 155 -16.46 -7.62 -15.16
C MET A 155 -17.26 -6.35 -14.83
N ASP A 156 -18.09 -6.48 -13.80
CA ASP A 156 -18.73 -5.40 -13.07
C ASP A 156 -17.83 -4.90 -11.93
N SER A 157 -18.24 -3.83 -11.23
CA SER A 157 -17.46 -3.24 -10.13
C SER A 157 -17.23 -4.19 -8.95
N SER A 158 -18.08 -5.21 -8.75
CA SER A 158 -17.93 -6.27 -7.74
C SER A 158 -16.85 -7.30 -8.08
N SER A 159 -16.42 -7.36 -9.33
CA SER A 159 -15.45 -8.36 -9.79
C SER A 159 -14.01 -8.12 -9.32
N PHE A 160 -13.76 -7.04 -8.57
CA PHE A 160 -12.43 -6.67 -8.07
C PHE A 160 -12.18 -7.03 -6.60
N GLU A 161 -13.12 -7.68 -5.92
CA GLU A 161 -12.99 -8.14 -4.53
C GLU A 161 -11.78 -9.07 -4.32
N PHE A 162 -11.44 -9.87 -5.34
CA PHE A 162 -10.26 -10.73 -5.29
C PHE A 162 -8.96 -9.93 -5.11
N VAL A 163 -8.90 -8.69 -5.60
CA VAL A 163 -7.75 -7.79 -5.42
C VAL A 163 -7.60 -7.37 -3.96
N GLU A 164 -8.71 -7.10 -3.28
CA GLU A 164 -8.70 -6.79 -1.84
C GLU A 164 -8.21 -7.99 -1.03
N LEU A 165 -8.66 -9.20 -1.39
CA LEU A 165 -8.16 -10.44 -0.79
C LEU A 165 -6.65 -10.59 -1.01
N LEU A 166 -6.17 -10.41 -2.26
CA LEU A 166 -4.73 -10.46 -2.58
C LEU A 166 -3.93 -9.42 -1.80
N PHE A 167 -4.44 -8.20 -1.66
CA PHE A 167 -3.82 -7.18 -0.84
C PHE A 167 -3.69 -7.65 0.61
N SER A 168 -4.76 -8.20 1.20
CA SER A 168 -4.71 -8.74 2.56
C SER A 168 -3.69 -9.88 2.70
N LEU A 169 -3.62 -10.78 1.71
CA LEU A 169 -2.69 -11.92 1.69
C LEU A 169 -1.24 -11.55 1.39
N SER A 170 -0.98 -10.41 0.73
CA SER A 170 0.37 -9.99 0.31
C SER A 170 1.34 -9.73 1.46
N CYS A 171 0.86 -9.63 2.70
CA CYS A 171 1.72 -9.66 3.89
C CYS A 171 2.49 -11.00 4.06
N LEU A 172 2.09 -12.05 3.33
CA LEU A 172 2.74 -13.35 3.27
C LEU A 172 3.68 -13.49 2.05
N ALA A 173 4.04 -12.39 1.38
CA ALA A 173 4.84 -12.42 0.15
C ALA A 173 6.21 -13.10 0.28
N ASN A 174 6.73 -13.24 1.50
CA ASN A 174 7.99 -13.92 1.81
C ASN A 174 7.82 -15.43 2.07
N THR A 175 6.60 -15.96 2.06
CA THR A 175 6.34 -17.39 2.27
C THR A 175 6.57 -18.18 0.98
N GLN A 176 7.09 -19.42 1.09
CA GLN A 176 7.39 -20.25 -0.08
C GLN A 176 6.19 -20.47 -1.00
N LEU A 177 4.99 -20.65 -0.43
CA LEU A 177 3.77 -20.86 -1.20
C LEU A 177 3.35 -19.61 -1.97
N PHE A 178 3.52 -18.42 -1.39
CA PHE A 178 3.23 -17.17 -2.09
C PHE A 178 4.26 -16.91 -3.21
N LEU A 179 5.54 -17.15 -2.92
CA LEU A 179 6.63 -17.00 -3.90
C LEU A 179 6.37 -17.84 -5.16
N ALA A 180 5.91 -19.09 -5.00
CA ALA A 180 5.55 -19.96 -6.11
C ALA A 180 4.42 -19.41 -7.00
N SER A 181 3.60 -18.50 -6.49
CA SER A 181 2.47 -17.88 -7.22
C SER A 181 2.70 -16.40 -7.52
N THR A 182 3.91 -15.87 -7.33
CA THR A 182 4.17 -14.43 -7.48
C THR A 182 4.02 -13.96 -8.92
N GLU A 183 4.54 -14.71 -9.90
CA GLU A 183 4.40 -14.42 -11.34
C GLU A 183 2.93 -14.27 -11.78
N PRO A 184 2.02 -15.26 -11.58
CA PRO A 184 0.62 -15.12 -12.00
C PRO A 184 -0.11 -14.03 -11.23
N VAL A 185 0.21 -13.79 -9.95
CA VAL A 185 -0.35 -12.68 -9.17
C VAL A 185 0.05 -11.34 -9.80
N ILE A 186 1.32 -11.13 -10.16
CA ILE A 186 1.78 -9.89 -10.81
C ILE A 186 1.04 -9.67 -12.13
N SER A 187 0.95 -10.70 -12.98
CA SER A 187 0.25 -10.62 -14.27
C SER A 187 -1.23 -10.23 -14.11
N TYR A 188 -1.91 -10.81 -13.12
CA TYR A 188 -3.30 -10.48 -12.77
C TYR A 188 -3.44 -9.01 -12.32
N LEU A 189 -2.57 -8.54 -11.41
CA LEU A 189 -2.59 -7.16 -10.90
C LEU A 189 -2.33 -6.13 -12.02
N LEU A 190 -1.39 -6.42 -12.92
CA LEU A 190 -1.12 -5.55 -14.07
C LEU A 190 -2.31 -5.50 -15.04
N THR A 191 -3.01 -6.62 -15.25
CA THR A 191 -4.22 -6.64 -16.08
C THR A 191 -5.28 -5.71 -15.53
N ILE A 192 -5.53 -5.75 -14.23
CA ILE A 192 -6.51 -4.88 -13.54
C ILE A 192 -6.07 -3.42 -13.53
N LEU A 193 -4.79 -3.14 -13.24
CA LEU A 193 -4.26 -1.77 -13.26
C LEU A 193 -4.42 -1.10 -14.63
N ASN A 194 -4.30 -1.87 -15.71
CA ASN A 194 -4.46 -1.39 -17.08
C ASN A 194 -5.92 -1.39 -17.55
N HIS A 195 -6.85 -1.95 -16.79
CA HIS A 195 -8.25 -2.01 -17.16
C HIS A 195 -8.94 -0.65 -16.96
N SER A 196 -9.67 -0.18 -17.97
CA SER A 196 -10.27 1.16 -17.97
C SER A 196 -11.32 1.35 -16.89
N LYS A 197 -12.15 0.33 -16.64
CA LYS A 197 -13.26 0.36 -15.68
C LYS A 197 -12.86 0.17 -14.22
N SER A 198 -11.59 -0.08 -13.91
CA SER A 198 -11.17 -0.31 -12.52
C SER A 198 -11.37 0.96 -11.68
N SER A 199 -11.89 0.80 -10.47
CA SER A 199 -12.08 1.93 -9.56
C SER A 199 -10.73 2.43 -9.02
N PRO A 200 -10.64 3.69 -8.54
CA PRO A 200 -9.45 4.18 -7.87
C PRO A 200 -9.04 3.33 -6.66
N GLU A 201 -10.01 2.84 -5.90
CA GLU A 201 -9.77 1.96 -4.75
C GLU A 201 -9.15 0.61 -5.16
N THR A 202 -9.68 -0.03 -6.20
CA THR A 202 -9.08 -1.27 -6.75
C THR A 202 -7.65 -1.03 -7.23
N ARG A 203 -7.38 0.08 -7.92
CA ARG A 203 -6.03 0.43 -8.36
C ARG A 203 -5.11 0.67 -7.17
N ALA A 204 -5.60 1.29 -6.11
CA ALA A 204 -4.87 1.48 -4.87
C ALA A 204 -4.50 0.14 -4.21
N PHE A 205 -5.44 -0.82 -4.13
CA PHE A 205 -5.13 -2.18 -3.64
C PHE A 205 -4.10 -2.89 -4.51
N CYS A 206 -4.18 -2.76 -5.84
CA CYS A 206 -3.17 -3.34 -6.74
C CYS A 206 -1.77 -2.78 -6.48
N LEU A 207 -1.64 -1.45 -6.39
CA LEU A 207 -0.35 -0.80 -6.13
C LEU A 207 0.21 -1.16 -4.75
N ALA A 208 -0.65 -1.23 -3.73
CA ALA A 208 -0.25 -1.63 -2.38
C ALA A 208 0.17 -3.11 -2.33
N THR A 209 -0.48 -3.98 -3.10
CA THR A 209 -0.11 -5.39 -3.25
C THR A 209 1.27 -5.51 -3.91
N LEU A 210 1.51 -4.78 -5.01
CA LEU A 210 2.82 -4.73 -5.68
C LEU A 210 3.91 -4.19 -4.75
N PHE A 211 3.60 -3.17 -3.94
CA PHE A 211 4.52 -2.67 -2.92
C PHE A 211 4.91 -3.77 -1.93
N ASN A 212 3.95 -4.47 -1.34
CA ASN A 212 4.23 -5.55 -0.39
C ASN A 212 5.09 -6.66 -1.02
N ILE A 213 4.78 -7.07 -2.26
CA ILE A 213 5.59 -8.05 -3.01
C ILE A 213 7.02 -7.54 -3.22
N SER A 214 7.20 -6.25 -3.55
CA SER A 214 8.52 -5.64 -3.80
C SER A 214 9.40 -5.49 -2.55
N THR A 215 8.83 -5.64 -1.33
CA THR A 215 9.64 -5.63 -0.10
C THR A 215 10.53 -6.87 0.04
N VAL A 216 10.22 -7.93 -0.71
CA VAL A 216 10.99 -9.17 -0.79
C VAL A 216 11.92 -9.07 -1.99
N LEU A 217 13.22 -8.96 -1.74
CA LEU A 217 14.23 -8.68 -2.76
C LEU A 217 14.26 -9.75 -3.87
N GLU A 218 13.99 -11.00 -3.52
CA GLU A 218 13.92 -12.14 -4.43
C GLU A 218 12.84 -11.96 -5.51
N ASN A 219 11.80 -11.15 -5.24
CA ASN A 219 10.73 -10.88 -6.19
C ASN A 219 11.06 -9.77 -7.19
N ALA A 220 12.15 -9.02 -6.99
CA ALA A 220 12.46 -7.85 -7.81
C ALA A 220 12.65 -8.23 -9.28
N GLU A 221 13.37 -9.32 -9.57
CA GLU A 221 13.58 -9.77 -10.95
C GLU A 221 12.28 -10.21 -11.63
N THR A 222 11.43 -10.92 -10.89
CA THR A 222 10.09 -11.35 -11.32
C THR A 222 9.23 -10.14 -11.68
N LEU A 223 9.15 -9.14 -10.80
CA LEU A 223 8.43 -7.89 -11.05
C LEU A 223 8.93 -7.17 -12.32
N ILE A 224 10.25 -7.05 -12.48
CA ILE A 224 10.85 -6.37 -13.63
C ILE A 224 10.56 -7.13 -14.93
N SER A 225 10.72 -8.47 -14.92
CA SER A 225 10.51 -9.32 -16.09
C SER A 225 9.05 -9.31 -16.59
N ASN A 226 8.09 -9.08 -15.69
CA ASN A 226 6.67 -8.92 -16.03
C ASN A 226 6.29 -7.54 -16.58
N GLY A 227 7.25 -6.63 -16.76
CA GLY A 227 6.97 -5.29 -17.27
C GLY A 227 6.21 -4.40 -16.28
N VAL A 228 6.45 -4.57 -14.97
CA VAL A 228 5.83 -3.72 -13.93
C VAL A 228 6.32 -2.27 -14.02
N VAL A 229 7.57 -2.04 -14.46
CA VAL A 229 8.22 -0.71 -14.46
C VAL A 229 7.45 0.35 -15.27
N PRO A 230 7.08 0.13 -16.55
CA PRO A 230 6.27 1.11 -17.30
C PRO A 230 4.93 1.44 -16.62
N THR A 231 4.27 0.44 -16.04
CA THR A 231 3.00 0.63 -15.33
C THR A 231 3.19 1.50 -14.10
N LEU A 232 4.21 1.22 -13.29
CA LEU A 232 4.52 2.03 -12.09
C LEU A 232 4.92 3.46 -12.43
N LEU A 233 5.69 3.68 -13.51
CA LEU A 233 6.04 5.03 -13.96
C LEU A 233 4.78 5.83 -14.33
N ARG A 234 3.87 5.22 -15.10
CA ARG A 234 2.58 5.83 -15.44
C ARG A 234 1.74 6.16 -14.20
N PHE A 235 1.68 5.26 -13.21
CA PHE A 235 0.93 5.55 -11.97
C PHE A 235 1.65 6.53 -11.04
N SER A 236 2.97 6.67 -11.16
CA SER A 236 3.75 7.65 -10.41
C SER A 236 3.49 9.08 -10.88
N SER A 237 3.22 9.30 -12.17
CA SER A 237 2.84 10.61 -12.69
C SER A 237 1.37 11.00 -12.40
N VAL A 238 0.54 10.06 -11.92
CA VAL A 238 -0.84 10.37 -11.50
C VAL A 238 -0.86 10.75 -10.03
N ARG A 239 -1.14 12.02 -9.72
CA ARG A 239 -1.11 12.59 -8.36
C ARG A 239 -1.88 11.76 -7.31
N GLU A 240 -3.01 11.18 -7.69
CA GLU A 240 -3.85 10.33 -6.82
C GLU A 240 -3.14 9.03 -6.37
N PHE A 241 -2.33 8.44 -7.25
CA PHE A 241 -1.70 7.12 -7.04
C PHE A 241 -0.20 7.17 -6.74
N SER A 242 0.43 8.32 -7.00
CA SER A 242 1.87 8.54 -6.87
C SER A 242 2.48 8.04 -5.56
N GLU A 243 1.89 8.40 -4.41
CA GLU A 243 2.36 7.96 -3.08
C GLU A 243 2.31 6.44 -2.88
N LYS A 244 1.49 5.71 -3.65
CA LYS A 244 1.40 4.24 -3.61
C LYS A 244 2.32 3.57 -4.63
N ALA A 245 2.59 4.21 -5.77
CA ALA A 245 3.42 3.64 -6.83
C ALA A 245 4.93 3.88 -6.62
N LEU A 246 5.32 5.07 -6.16
CA LEU A 246 6.72 5.46 -5.96
C LEU A 246 7.49 4.56 -4.99
N PRO A 247 6.93 4.10 -3.85
CA PRO A 247 7.63 3.19 -2.94
C PRO A 247 8.04 1.88 -3.61
N THR A 248 7.19 1.34 -4.48
CA THR A 248 7.50 0.12 -5.25
C THR A 248 8.65 0.38 -6.22
N LEU A 249 8.67 1.53 -6.91
CA LEU A 249 9.81 1.91 -7.75
C LEU A 249 11.11 2.05 -6.95
N ALA A 250 11.04 2.65 -5.75
CA ALA A 250 12.20 2.81 -4.88
C ALA A 250 12.77 1.46 -4.42
N ASN A 251 11.91 0.49 -4.07
CA ASN A 251 12.35 -0.86 -3.72
C ASN A 251 13.03 -1.58 -4.89
N LEU A 252 12.55 -1.39 -6.12
CA LEU A 252 13.15 -2.00 -7.31
C LEU A 252 14.47 -1.32 -7.72
N ALA A 253 14.66 -0.05 -7.32
CA ALA A 253 15.77 0.80 -7.75
C ALA A 253 17.17 0.27 -7.40
N VAL A 254 17.25 -0.63 -6.42
CA VAL A 254 18.50 -1.22 -5.96
C VAL A 254 19.05 -2.31 -6.88
N THR A 255 18.29 -2.76 -7.88
CA THR A 255 18.68 -3.85 -8.79
C THR A 255 19.25 -3.34 -10.12
N SER A 256 20.25 -4.04 -10.67
CA SER A 256 20.83 -3.69 -11.98
C SER A 256 19.83 -3.83 -13.13
N LYS A 257 19.00 -4.90 -13.10
CA LYS A 257 17.92 -5.12 -14.08
C LYS A 257 16.93 -3.96 -14.13
N TRP A 258 16.62 -3.34 -12.99
CA TRP A 258 15.72 -2.20 -12.97
C TRP A 258 16.32 -0.99 -13.69
N LYS A 259 17.62 -0.74 -13.54
CA LYS A 259 18.30 0.36 -14.24
C LYS A 259 18.21 0.18 -15.76
N GLN A 260 18.44 -1.05 -16.23
CA GLN A 260 18.28 -1.38 -17.65
C GLN A 260 16.83 -1.19 -18.11
N ALA A 261 15.84 -1.61 -17.29
CA ALA A 261 14.43 -1.37 -17.59
C ALA A 261 14.09 0.12 -17.68
N LEU A 262 14.70 0.97 -16.84
CA LEU A 262 14.55 2.42 -16.96
C LEU A 262 15.27 3.02 -18.16
N GLU A 263 16.43 2.49 -18.56
CA GLU A 263 17.12 2.94 -19.79
C GLU A 263 16.27 2.75 -21.03
N SER A 264 15.37 1.77 -21.03
CA SER A 264 14.42 1.55 -22.11
C SER A 264 13.23 2.52 -22.12
N ASN A 265 13.01 3.27 -21.03
CA ASN A 265 11.89 4.19 -20.89
C ASN A 265 12.37 5.64 -20.96
N SER A 266 12.20 6.31 -22.10
CA SER A 266 12.73 7.67 -22.30
C SER A 266 12.12 8.73 -21.36
N THR A 267 10.93 8.51 -20.81
CA THR A 267 10.20 9.52 -20.03
C THR A 267 10.40 9.42 -18.52
N PHE A 268 11.15 8.42 -18.02
CA PHE A 268 11.28 8.23 -16.57
C PHE A 268 11.89 9.47 -15.88
N ALA A 269 12.88 10.10 -16.50
CA ALA A 269 13.59 11.24 -15.93
C ALA A 269 12.66 12.45 -15.82
N GLU A 270 11.87 12.72 -16.87
CA GLU A 270 10.86 13.77 -16.89
C GLU A 270 9.80 13.56 -15.80
N ILE A 271 9.29 12.33 -15.64
CA ILE A 271 8.31 11.98 -14.61
C ILE A 271 8.86 12.25 -13.20
N LEU A 272 10.09 11.78 -12.91
CA LEU A 272 10.68 11.98 -11.59
C LEU A 272 10.94 13.47 -11.31
N VAL A 273 11.44 14.22 -12.30
CA VAL A 273 11.67 15.67 -12.19
C VAL A 273 10.37 16.43 -11.97
N GLU A 274 9.30 16.08 -12.69
CA GLU A 274 7.98 16.69 -12.50
C GLU A 274 7.50 16.50 -11.06
N ILE A 275 7.60 15.29 -10.51
CA ILE A 275 7.17 14.98 -9.14
C ILE A 275 7.92 15.81 -8.09
N LEU A 276 9.19 16.17 -8.33
CA LEU A 276 9.94 17.06 -7.42
C LEU A 276 9.30 18.45 -7.29
N THR A 277 8.50 18.87 -8.27
CA THR A 277 7.83 20.18 -8.28
C THR A 277 6.47 20.20 -7.57
N TRP A 278 5.98 19.04 -7.11
CA TRP A 278 4.67 18.91 -6.47
C TRP A 278 4.71 19.36 -5.00
N GLU A 279 4.68 20.68 -4.77
CA GLU A 279 4.75 21.30 -3.44
C GLU A 279 3.70 20.79 -2.44
N GLU A 280 2.54 20.35 -2.93
CA GLU A 280 1.45 19.80 -2.13
C GLU A 280 1.62 18.31 -1.77
N LYS A 281 2.66 17.64 -2.30
CA LYS A 281 2.94 16.21 -2.12
C LYS A 281 4.37 15.98 -1.61
N PRO A 282 4.70 16.42 -0.37
CA PRO A 282 6.06 16.33 0.17
C PRO A 282 6.60 14.89 0.22
N LYS A 283 5.73 13.90 0.45
CA LYS A 283 6.13 12.49 0.46
C LYS A 283 6.56 11.98 -0.93
N CYS A 284 5.86 12.41 -1.98
CA CYS A 284 6.26 12.08 -3.36
C CYS A 284 7.58 12.74 -3.73
N GLN A 285 7.78 14.00 -3.34
CA GLN A 285 9.05 14.71 -3.56
C GLN A 285 10.22 13.97 -2.88
N GLU A 286 10.05 13.53 -1.63
CA GLU A 286 11.06 12.75 -0.91
C GLU A 286 11.40 11.43 -1.61
N LEU A 287 10.39 10.69 -2.07
CA LEU A 287 10.56 9.40 -2.74
C LEU A 287 11.20 9.57 -4.13
N SER A 288 10.75 10.58 -4.90
CA SER A 288 11.34 10.88 -6.20
C SER A 288 12.82 11.26 -6.05
N ALA A 289 13.15 12.14 -5.08
CA ALA A 289 14.54 12.50 -4.80
C ALA A 289 15.39 11.29 -4.39
N ASP A 290 14.83 10.33 -3.65
CA ASP A 290 15.51 9.09 -3.27
C ASP A 290 15.82 8.20 -4.48
N ILE A 291 14.83 7.99 -5.35
CA ILE A 291 15.00 7.22 -6.59
C ILE A 291 16.08 7.86 -7.48
N ILE A 292 16.04 9.18 -7.64
CA ILE A 292 17.05 9.93 -8.40
C ILE A 292 18.44 9.77 -7.76
N MET A 293 18.53 9.80 -6.43
CA MET A 293 19.81 9.56 -5.73
C MET A 293 20.35 8.16 -5.98
N ILE A 294 19.51 7.12 -5.91
CA ILE A 294 19.94 5.72 -6.15
C ILE A 294 20.44 5.57 -7.60
N LEU A 295 19.72 6.14 -8.56
CA LEU A 295 20.09 6.15 -9.97
C LEU A 295 21.40 6.90 -10.22
N GLY A 296 21.48 8.13 -9.73
CA GLY A 296 22.62 9.00 -9.92
C GLY A 296 23.88 8.49 -9.21
N HIS A 297 23.76 7.84 -8.05
CA HIS A 297 24.93 7.39 -7.31
C HIS A 297 25.81 6.42 -8.11
N GLN A 298 25.18 5.52 -8.88
CA GLN A 298 25.86 4.36 -9.45
C GLN A 298 26.01 4.40 -10.98
N SER A 299 25.53 5.44 -11.67
CA SER A 299 25.65 5.54 -13.12
C SER A 299 25.80 6.98 -13.58
N TRP A 300 26.92 7.25 -14.27
CA TRP A 300 27.18 8.51 -14.93
C TRP A 300 26.17 8.80 -16.05
N ALA A 301 25.90 7.80 -16.91
CA ALA A 301 24.94 7.96 -18.00
C ALA A 301 23.53 8.36 -17.50
N GLN A 302 23.15 7.87 -16.31
CA GLN A 302 21.89 8.27 -15.68
C GLN A 302 21.91 9.70 -15.16
N ARG A 303 23.05 10.17 -14.62
CA ARG A 303 23.20 11.59 -14.25
C ARG A 303 23.09 12.48 -15.48
N GLU A 304 23.76 12.15 -16.57
CA GLU A 304 23.69 12.93 -17.81
C GLU A 304 22.25 13.06 -18.30
N ARG A 305 21.52 11.94 -18.40
CA ARG A 305 20.11 11.93 -18.79
C ARG A 305 19.22 12.75 -17.85
N LEU A 306 19.41 12.63 -16.53
CA LEU A 306 18.71 13.46 -15.55
C LEU A 306 19.02 14.96 -15.72
N GLY A 307 20.26 15.27 -16.12
CA GLY A 307 20.71 16.63 -16.41
C GLY A 307 20.02 17.25 -17.63
N GLU A 308 19.73 16.45 -18.65
CA GLU A 308 18.99 16.86 -19.85
C GLU A 308 17.53 17.23 -19.53
N SER A 309 16.91 16.57 -18.53
CA SER A 309 15.52 16.82 -18.11
C SER A 309 15.32 18.09 -17.26
N CYS A 310 16.24 19.07 -17.32
CA CYS A 310 16.12 20.33 -16.56
C CYS A 310 15.91 20.13 -15.05
N ILE A 311 16.59 19.15 -14.45
CA ILE A 311 16.42 18.80 -13.03
C ILE A 311 16.87 19.90 -12.03
N ALA A 312 17.80 20.77 -12.43
CA ALA A 312 18.42 21.73 -11.50
C ALA A 312 17.45 22.75 -10.87
N PRO A 313 16.56 23.43 -11.63
CA PRO A 313 15.50 24.26 -11.04
C PRO A 313 14.59 23.53 -10.05
N ALA A 314 14.20 22.29 -10.36
CA ALA A 314 13.34 21.48 -9.48
C ALA A 314 14.07 21.16 -8.15
N LEU A 315 15.35 20.79 -8.22
CA LEU A 315 16.17 20.54 -7.03
C LEU A 315 16.42 21.82 -6.21
N LEU A 316 16.61 22.98 -6.85
CA LEU A 316 16.73 24.25 -6.14
C LEU A 316 15.44 24.62 -5.40
N GLY A 317 14.28 24.47 -6.05
CA GLY A 317 12.98 24.64 -5.41
C GLY A 317 12.82 23.71 -4.20
N LEU A 318 13.17 22.44 -4.37
CA LEU A 318 13.10 21.43 -3.31
C LEU A 318 14.07 21.71 -2.16
N ALA A 319 15.28 22.20 -2.44
CA ALA A 319 16.27 22.58 -1.43
C ALA A 319 15.82 23.79 -0.58
N LEU A 320 14.97 24.66 -1.12
CA LEU A 320 14.46 25.84 -0.43
C LEU A 320 13.17 25.56 0.33
N LEU A 321 12.24 24.79 -0.26
CA LEU A 321 10.85 24.67 0.20
C LEU A 321 10.45 23.25 0.62
N GLY A 322 11.26 22.24 0.30
CA GLY A 322 10.95 20.84 0.60
C GLY A 322 11.00 20.50 2.09
N SER A 323 10.64 19.26 2.42
CA SER A 323 10.83 18.71 3.77
C SER A 323 12.31 18.67 4.15
N SER A 324 12.62 18.58 5.45
CA SER A 324 14.01 18.51 5.92
C SER A 324 14.81 17.37 5.29
N LEU A 325 14.17 16.23 5.02
CA LEU A 325 14.77 15.09 4.31
C LEU A 325 14.96 15.40 2.83
N ALA A 326 13.94 15.94 2.16
CA ALA A 326 14.00 16.30 0.75
C ALA A 326 15.06 17.38 0.47
N GLN A 327 15.20 18.37 1.35
CA GLN A 327 16.22 19.43 1.27
C GLN A 327 17.63 18.83 1.31
N LYS A 328 17.91 17.94 2.28
CA LYS A 328 19.21 17.27 2.39
C LYS A 328 19.55 16.47 1.13
N ARG A 329 18.58 15.72 0.60
CA ARG A 329 18.74 14.96 -0.65
C ARG A 329 18.97 15.89 -1.85
N ALA A 330 18.18 16.96 -1.97
CA ALA A 330 18.29 17.93 -3.05
C ALA A 330 19.66 18.63 -3.07
N LEU A 331 20.16 19.06 -1.91
CA LEU A 331 21.50 19.64 -1.78
C LEU A 331 22.59 18.66 -2.21
N LYS A 332 22.47 17.38 -1.84
CA LYS A 332 23.44 16.35 -2.24
C LYS A 332 23.41 16.09 -3.75
N LEU A 333 22.23 16.02 -4.35
CA LEU A 333 22.06 15.88 -5.79
C LEU A 333 22.64 17.09 -6.55
N LEU A 334 22.38 18.31 -6.08
CA LEU A 334 22.95 19.54 -6.67
C LEU A 334 24.49 19.53 -6.62
N GLN A 335 25.09 19.04 -5.53
CA GLN A 335 26.55 18.84 -5.46
C GLN A 335 27.03 17.89 -6.55
N TRP A 336 26.38 16.73 -6.73
CA TRP A 336 26.77 15.77 -7.78
C TRP A 336 26.73 16.37 -9.18
N PHE A 337 25.69 17.13 -9.51
CA PHE A 337 25.58 17.80 -10.81
C PHE A 337 26.56 18.96 -10.98
N LYS A 338 26.97 19.61 -9.89
CA LYS A 338 27.97 20.68 -9.89
C LYS A 338 29.38 20.12 -10.10
N ASP A 339 29.78 19.16 -9.27
CA ASP A 339 31.11 18.53 -9.31
C ASP A 339 31.37 17.91 -10.69
N GLU A 340 30.33 17.39 -11.34
CA GLU A 340 30.44 16.85 -12.70
C GLU A 340 30.66 17.94 -13.76
N ARG A 341 29.97 19.09 -13.66
CA ARG A 341 30.23 20.23 -14.55
C ARG A 341 31.65 20.75 -14.37
N GLU A 342 32.14 20.82 -13.13
CA GLU A 342 33.51 21.24 -12.83
C GLU A 342 34.55 20.19 -13.29
N ALA A 343 34.26 18.89 -13.18
CA ALA A 343 35.12 17.84 -13.73
C ALA A 343 35.20 17.86 -15.27
N ARG A 344 34.10 18.22 -15.97
CA ARG A 344 34.11 18.44 -17.42
C ARG A 344 34.89 19.70 -17.81
N VAL A 345 35.00 20.68 -16.93
CA VAL A 345 35.77 21.93 -17.11
C VAL A 345 37.09 21.80 -16.35
N GLY A 346 37.98 20.92 -16.82
CA GLY A 346 39.32 20.79 -16.25
C GLY A 346 40.11 22.11 -16.27
N PRO A 347 41.22 22.25 -15.52
CA PRO A 347 41.99 23.50 -15.37
C PRO A 347 42.58 24.07 -16.67
N HIS A 348 42.39 23.42 -17.82
CA HIS A 348 42.90 23.81 -19.13
C HIS A 348 41.82 23.87 -20.23
N SER A 349 40.53 23.85 -19.88
CA SER A 349 39.45 23.96 -20.87
C SER A 349 38.53 25.13 -20.54
N GLY A 350 39.04 26.34 -20.80
CA GLY A 350 38.17 27.48 -21.08
C GLY A 350 37.35 27.23 -22.35
N PRO A 351 36.26 27.97 -22.57
CA PRO A 351 35.42 27.77 -23.73
C PRO A 351 36.21 28.08 -25.01
N GLN A 352 36.55 27.05 -25.79
CA GLN A 352 36.82 27.24 -27.21
C GLN A 352 35.48 27.54 -27.89
N ARG A 353 35.01 28.78 -27.74
CA ARG A 353 34.10 29.37 -28.72
C ARG A 353 34.91 29.52 -30.00
N ALA A 354 34.76 28.57 -30.91
CA ALA A 354 35.14 28.76 -32.29
C ALA A 354 34.46 30.06 -32.79
N GLY A 355 35.28 31.07 -33.09
CA GLY A 355 34.92 32.20 -33.93
C GLY A 355 34.05 33.31 -33.32
N ILE A 356 34.46 33.93 -32.20
CA ILE A 356 34.18 35.37 -32.01
C ILE A 356 35.44 36.03 -31.45
N VAL A 357 35.94 37.00 -32.21
CA VAL A 357 37.11 37.84 -31.95
C VAL A 357 37.10 38.38 -30.52
N ALA A 358 38.27 38.32 -29.88
CA ALA A 358 38.56 38.95 -28.61
C ALA A 358 38.32 40.46 -28.69
N VAL A 359 37.31 40.93 -27.95
CA VAL A 359 37.24 42.31 -27.48
C VAL A 359 37.13 42.22 -25.96
N GLY A 360 38.24 42.51 -25.28
CA GLY A 360 38.22 42.73 -23.84
C GLY A 360 37.27 43.90 -23.55
N SER A 361 36.22 43.62 -22.79
CA SER A 361 35.38 44.67 -22.20
C SER A 361 35.07 44.24 -20.78
N GLY A 362 35.63 44.96 -19.82
CA GLY A 362 35.31 44.79 -18.41
C GLY A 362 33.81 44.95 -18.23
N LEU A 363 33.19 44.02 -17.49
CA LEU A 363 31.79 44.09 -17.10
C LEU A 363 31.52 45.49 -16.55
N SER A 364 30.60 46.22 -17.18
CA SER A 364 30.30 47.58 -16.76
C SER A 364 29.81 47.53 -15.32
N GLN A 365 30.30 48.43 -14.46
CA GLN A 365 29.79 48.64 -13.09
C GLN A 365 28.25 48.66 -13.03
N LYS A 366 27.59 49.11 -14.11
CA LYS A 366 26.13 49.10 -14.28
C LYS A 366 25.50 47.71 -14.29
N GLU A 367 26.15 46.70 -14.84
CA GLU A 367 25.64 45.32 -14.91
C GLU A 367 25.77 44.60 -13.57
N VAL A 368 26.90 44.83 -12.87
CA VAL A 368 27.10 44.36 -11.50
C VAL A 368 26.07 44.97 -10.56
N GLU A 369 25.80 46.28 -10.69
CA GLU A 369 24.81 46.97 -9.86
C GLU A 369 23.36 46.59 -10.23
N LYS A 370 23.11 46.19 -11.49
CA LYS A 370 21.83 45.59 -11.91
C LYS A 370 21.65 44.20 -11.29
N GLY A 371 22.70 43.37 -11.27
CA GLY A 371 22.71 42.08 -10.58
C GLY A 371 22.44 42.20 -9.07
N LYS A 372 23.10 43.17 -8.40
CA LYS A 372 22.83 43.46 -6.98
C LYS A 372 21.40 43.90 -6.73
N ARG A 373 20.79 44.71 -7.62
CA ARG A 373 19.37 45.10 -7.49
C ARG A 373 18.42 43.92 -7.64
N ILE A 374 18.67 43.04 -8.61
CA ILE A 374 17.88 41.83 -8.82
C ILE A 374 17.98 40.91 -7.60
N MET A 375 19.19 40.69 -7.09
CA MET A 375 19.45 39.88 -5.89
C MET A 375 18.71 40.43 -4.67
N ARG A 376 18.78 41.76 -4.42
CA ARG A 376 18.04 42.41 -3.32
C ARG A 376 16.52 42.27 -3.48
N SER A 377 16.01 42.36 -4.71
CA SER A 377 14.59 42.17 -5.00
C SER A 377 14.12 40.74 -4.67
N LEU A 378 14.90 39.73 -5.06
CA LEU A 378 14.62 38.32 -4.79
C LEU A 378 14.63 38.02 -3.28
N VAL A 379 15.64 38.52 -2.56
CA VAL A 379 15.72 38.37 -1.09
C VAL A 379 14.51 39.03 -0.42
N LYS A 380 14.11 40.22 -0.88
CA LYS A 380 12.94 40.92 -0.34
C LYS A 380 11.63 40.15 -0.60
N GLN A 381 11.44 39.61 -1.80
CA GLN A 381 10.29 38.76 -2.13
C GLN A 381 10.26 37.48 -1.28
N SER A 382 11.41 36.83 -1.07
CA SER A 382 11.52 35.63 -0.23
C SER A 382 11.14 35.93 1.23
N LEU A 383 11.61 37.07 1.77
CA LEU A 383 11.25 37.52 3.12
C LEU A 383 9.75 37.78 3.26
N TYR A 384 9.13 38.49 2.30
CA TYR A 384 7.68 38.73 2.33
C TYR A 384 6.88 37.43 2.26
N LYS A 385 7.28 36.49 1.40
CA LYS A 385 6.61 35.20 1.25
C LYS A 385 6.76 34.33 2.51
N ASN A 386 7.94 34.33 3.13
CA ASN A 386 8.15 33.68 4.42
C ASN A 386 7.29 34.30 5.53
N MET A 387 7.21 35.63 5.61
CA MET A 387 6.33 36.33 6.55
C MET A 387 4.85 35.98 6.32
N GLU A 388 4.43 35.87 5.07
CA GLU A 388 3.07 35.47 4.71
C GLU A 388 2.76 34.03 5.17
N ILE A 389 3.69 33.09 4.96
CA ILE A 389 3.56 31.69 5.40
C ILE A 389 3.49 31.61 6.93
N ILE A 390 4.37 32.34 7.64
CA ILE A 390 4.38 32.39 9.11
C ILE A 390 3.06 32.97 9.62
N THR A 391 2.57 34.05 9.01
CA THR A 391 1.30 34.70 9.40
C THR A 391 0.10 33.78 9.16
N ARG A 392 0.06 33.08 8.02
CA ARG A 392 -0.99 32.07 7.75
C ARG A 392 -0.95 30.92 8.75
N ARG A 393 0.24 30.41 9.12
CA ARG A 393 0.39 29.37 10.15
C ARG A 393 -0.04 29.86 11.54
N ALA A 394 0.28 31.10 11.89
CA ALA A 394 -0.12 31.71 13.16
C ALA A 394 -1.64 31.95 13.25
N ASN A 395 -2.27 32.37 12.15
CA ASN A 395 -3.72 32.61 12.09
C ASN A 395 -4.52 31.29 12.02
N ALA A 396 -4.00 30.26 11.33
CA ALA A 396 -4.59 28.92 11.34
C ALA A 396 -4.52 28.24 12.73
N ALA A 397 -3.57 28.66 13.57
CA ALA A 397 -3.48 28.23 14.98
C ALA A 397 -4.39 29.05 15.93
N GLY A 398 -5.17 30.01 15.42
CA GLY A 398 -6.11 30.81 16.20
C GLY A 398 -7.44 30.11 16.52
N GLU A 399 -7.80 29.06 15.79
CA GLU A 399 -9.07 28.34 15.96
C GLU A 399 -8.96 27.06 16.81
N CYS A 400 -7.78 26.74 17.33
CA CYS A 400 -7.64 25.63 18.27
C CYS A 400 -6.48 25.86 19.23
N TYR A 401 -6.72 25.58 20.51
CA TYR A 401 -5.79 25.46 21.64
C TYR A 401 -5.71 26.58 22.70
N SER A 402 -5.75 26.08 23.95
CA SER A 402 -5.83 26.72 25.26
C SER A 402 -4.64 27.65 25.63
N PRO A 403 -4.81 28.62 26.57
CA PRO A 403 -3.86 29.70 26.85
C PRO A 403 -2.48 29.26 27.37
N THR A 404 -2.32 27.99 27.77
CA THR A 404 -1.10 27.44 28.36
C THR A 404 0.03 27.22 27.35
N VAL A 405 -0.28 26.93 26.08
CA VAL A 405 0.73 26.68 25.03
C VAL A 405 1.40 27.99 24.56
N ARG A 406 0.69 29.12 24.68
CA ARG A 406 1.20 30.46 24.31
C ARG A 406 2.43 30.89 25.12
N ARG A 407 2.56 30.48 26.38
CA ARG A 407 3.74 30.84 27.21
C ARG A 407 5.00 30.02 26.89
N ALA A 408 4.84 28.79 26.42
CA ALA A 408 5.97 27.90 26.10
C ALA A 408 6.67 28.29 24.78
N LEU A 409 5.92 28.80 23.81
CA LEU A 409 6.48 29.23 22.52
C LEU A 409 7.18 30.59 22.59
N VAL A 410 6.69 31.53 23.40
CA VAL A 410 7.31 32.87 23.55
C VAL A 410 8.64 32.79 24.32
N SER A 411 8.80 31.82 25.23
CA SER A 411 10.04 31.62 25.98
C SER A 411 11.17 30.95 25.17
N SER A 412 10.82 30.25 24.07
CA SER A 412 11.80 29.51 23.25
C SER A 412 12.44 30.33 22.11
N ILE A 413 11.98 31.57 21.87
CA ILE A 413 12.50 32.44 20.79
C ILE A 413 13.54 33.45 21.30
N SER A 414 13.81 33.51 22.60
CA SER A 414 14.92 34.32 23.13
C SER A 414 16.25 33.58 23.02
N SER A 415 16.82 33.55 21.82
CA SER A 415 18.23 33.21 21.61
C SER A 415 19.01 34.47 21.24
N LYS A 416 19.80 34.90 22.22
CA LYS A 416 20.74 36.02 22.28
C LYS A 416 21.48 36.31 20.97
N SER A 417 21.27 37.51 20.41
CA SER A 417 22.29 38.20 19.62
C SER A 417 23.23 38.93 20.58
N SER A 418 24.48 38.48 20.71
CA SER A 418 25.55 39.30 21.30
C SER A 418 26.22 40.09 20.18
N PRO A 419 26.52 41.39 20.38
CA PRO A 419 27.30 42.18 19.44
C PRO A 419 28.79 41.95 19.69
N PHE A 420 29.57 41.71 18.63
CA PHE A 420 30.72 42.50 18.19
C PHE A 420 31.27 41.89 16.89
#